data_AF-I2Q2P9-F1
#
_entry.id   AF-I2Q2P9-F1
#
_cell.length_a   1.000
_cell.length_b   1.000
_cell.length_c   1.000
_cell.angle_alpha   90.00
_cell.angle_beta   90.00
_cell.angle_gamma   90.00
#
_symmetry.space_group_name_H-M   'P 1'
#
loop_
_entity.id
_entity.type
_entity.pdbx_description
1 polymer ?
#
loop_
_entity_poly.entity_id
_entity_poly.type
_entity_poly.pdbx_seq_one_letter_code
_entity_poly.pdbx_strand_id
1 'polypeptide(L)'
;MPNYDISASQEAARLGISRSTLVDAIRAGRCEGEERSGYWYTSEAATVEWYKSHYRHKGRPYSPAVGRVWKEEEIAILRDMLAAGSPMADVAAKLKRSPGSIKVKLSKLRAAGEILPAAEAKELQRKKTLVAEAMEVLAEEAPEEAQDWYQERRTATKEGRLRLHLHPAVVPILGRAAQAAGVSLATFLTRAGLAAAADPEVLERGRIEAEKLS
;
A
#
# COMPACT_ATOMS: atom_id res chain seq x y z
N MET A 1 -13.34 52.54 -3.02
CA MET A 1 -13.60 51.39 -3.91
C MET A 1 -12.85 50.20 -3.35
N PRO A 2 -13.48 49.02 -3.20
CA PRO A 2 -12.79 47.80 -2.77
C PRO A 2 -11.66 47.46 -3.75
N ASN A 3 -10.50 47.05 -3.23
CA ASN A 3 -9.35 46.66 -4.04
C ASN A 3 -9.44 45.16 -4.35
N TYR A 4 -9.68 44.81 -5.62
CA TYR A 4 -9.64 43.42 -6.10
C TYR A 4 -8.29 43.18 -6.78
N ASP A 5 -7.36 42.60 -6.04
CA ASP A 5 -5.95 42.42 -6.42
C ASP A 5 -5.56 40.95 -6.62
N ILE A 6 -6.42 40.01 -6.22
CA ILE A 6 -6.14 38.57 -6.32
C ILE A 6 -7.01 37.95 -7.41
N SER A 7 -6.40 37.16 -8.30
CA SER A 7 -7.17 36.41 -9.29
C SER A 7 -8.00 35.32 -8.62
N ALA A 8 -9.25 35.12 -9.07
CA ALA A 8 -10.13 34.08 -8.56
C ALA A 8 -9.51 32.67 -8.71
N SER A 9 -8.61 32.46 -9.69
CA SER A 9 -7.88 31.19 -9.83
C SER A 9 -6.91 30.94 -8.67
N GLN A 10 -6.12 31.95 -8.29
CA GLN A 10 -5.18 31.86 -7.17
C GLN A 10 -5.94 31.66 -5.85
N GLU A 11 -7.01 32.43 -5.66
CA GLU A 11 -7.77 32.40 -4.42
C GLU A 11 -8.57 31.11 -4.27
N ALA A 12 -9.15 30.59 -5.35
CA ALA A 12 -9.80 29.29 -5.35
C ALA A 12 -8.82 28.15 -5.00
N ALA A 13 -7.59 28.19 -5.53
CA ALA A 13 -6.56 27.22 -5.21
C ALA A 13 -6.15 27.28 -3.73
N ARG A 14 -6.01 28.49 -3.17
CA ARG A 14 -5.73 28.71 -1.74
C ARG A 14 -6.82 28.12 -0.85
N LEU A 15 -8.08 28.32 -1.22
CA LEU A 15 -9.26 27.84 -0.50
C LEU A 15 -9.64 26.38 -0.78
N GLY A 16 -8.89 25.69 -1.65
CA GLY A 16 -9.14 24.29 -2.01
C GLY A 16 -10.48 24.06 -2.71
N ILE A 17 -10.97 25.02 -3.49
CA ILE A 17 -12.21 24.93 -4.28
C ILE A 17 -11.92 25.05 -5.78
N SER A 18 -12.87 24.66 -6.62
CA SER A 18 -12.72 24.89 -8.05
C SER A 18 -12.81 26.39 -8.37
N ARG A 19 -12.00 26.85 -9.34
CA ARG A 19 -12.11 28.20 -9.89
C ARG A 19 -13.55 28.54 -10.28
N SER A 20 -14.26 27.61 -10.94
CA SER A 20 -15.65 27.81 -11.36
C SER A 20 -16.57 28.12 -10.19
N THR A 21 -16.39 27.44 -9.05
CA THR A 21 -17.22 27.67 -7.86
C THR A 21 -17.07 29.10 -7.34
N LEU A 22 -15.84 29.62 -7.31
CA LEU A 22 -15.59 30.99 -6.88
C LEU A 22 -16.11 32.02 -7.90
N VAL A 23 -15.90 31.78 -9.20
CA VAL A 23 -16.43 32.64 -10.26
C VAL A 23 -17.97 32.68 -10.23
N ASP A 24 -18.63 31.54 -10.03
CA ASP A 24 -20.09 31.46 -9.90
C ASP A 24 -20.60 32.15 -8.63
N ALA A 25 -19.79 32.20 -7.57
CA ALA A 25 -20.11 32.98 -6.38
C ALA A 25 -20.03 34.49 -6.66
N ILE A 26 -18.99 34.94 -7.36
CA ILE A 26 -18.82 36.35 -7.73
C ILE A 26 -19.93 36.79 -8.68
N ARG A 27 -20.21 36.01 -9.74
CA ARG A 27 -21.30 36.27 -10.69
C ARG A 27 -22.67 36.35 -10.04
N ALA A 28 -22.91 35.52 -9.03
CA ALA A 28 -24.16 35.52 -8.28
C ALA A 28 -24.24 36.63 -7.21
N GLY A 29 -23.24 37.51 -7.11
CA GLY A 29 -23.19 38.57 -6.10
C GLY A 29 -23.04 38.04 -4.66
N ARG A 30 -22.60 36.79 -4.49
CA ARG A 30 -22.41 36.16 -3.17
C ARG A 30 -21.00 36.37 -2.61
N CYS A 31 -20.06 36.70 -3.48
CA CYS A 31 -18.70 37.08 -3.15
C CYS A 31 -18.38 38.37 -3.90
N GLU A 32 -17.76 39.34 -3.25
CA GLU A 32 -17.33 40.54 -3.96
C GLU A 32 -16.18 40.21 -4.94
N GLY A 33 -16.19 40.86 -6.09
CA GLY A 33 -15.19 40.68 -7.13
C GLY A 33 -15.63 41.31 -8.44
N GLU A 34 -14.77 41.29 -9.44
CA GLU A 34 -15.06 41.84 -10.75
C GLU A 34 -14.30 41.13 -11.88
N GLU A 35 -14.76 41.36 -13.11
CA GLU A 35 -14.11 40.85 -14.31
C GLU A 35 -13.23 41.94 -14.93
N ARG A 36 -11.93 41.65 -15.13
CA ARG A 36 -10.98 42.50 -15.85
C ARG A 36 -10.31 41.68 -16.95
N SER A 37 -10.44 42.13 -18.19
CA SER A 37 -9.77 41.53 -19.36
C SER A 37 -10.04 40.01 -19.50
N GLY A 38 -11.27 39.56 -19.21
CA GLY A 38 -11.66 38.14 -19.27
C GLY A 38 -11.23 37.28 -18.07
N TYR A 39 -10.65 37.89 -17.03
CA TYR A 39 -10.28 37.23 -15.78
C TYR A 39 -11.07 37.79 -14.61
N TRP A 40 -11.42 36.91 -13.67
CA TRP A 40 -12.13 37.28 -12.45
C TRP A 40 -11.14 37.57 -11.35
N TYR A 41 -11.34 38.70 -10.67
CA TYR A 41 -10.56 39.15 -9.53
C TYR A 41 -11.47 39.33 -8.32
N THR A 42 -10.89 39.22 -7.14
CA THR A 42 -11.58 39.35 -5.85
C THR A 42 -10.56 39.84 -4.81
N SER A 43 -10.99 39.96 -3.56
CA SER A 43 -10.12 40.25 -2.42
C SER A 43 -10.09 39.05 -1.47
N GLU A 44 -9.01 38.91 -0.71
CA GLU A 44 -8.94 37.87 0.33
C GLU A 44 -10.07 38.04 1.36
N ALA A 45 -10.41 39.27 1.74
CA ALA A 45 -11.48 39.54 2.70
C ALA A 45 -12.84 39.04 2.20
N ALA A 46 -13.21 39.40 0.98
CA ALA A 46 -14.50 39.03 0.38
C ALA A 46 -14.63 37.51 0.22
N THR A 47 -13.56 36.86 -0.24
CA THR A 47 -13.54 35.41 -0.40
C THR A 47 -13.59 34.67 0.92
N VAL A 48 -12.85 35.11 1.94
CA VAL A 48 -12.90 34.51 3.29
C VAL A 48 -14.29 34.66 3.90
N GLU A 49 -14.94 35.80 3.74
CA GLU A 49 -16.30 36.02 4.24
C GLU A 49 -17.35 35.17 3.51
N TRP A 50 -17.32 35.16 2.18
CA TRP A 50 -18.16 34.28 1.37
C TRP A 50 -17.94 32.81 1.73
N TYR A 51 -16.68 32.40 1.90
CA TYR A 51 -16.33 31.02 2.23
C TYR A 51 -16.89 30.62 3.60
N LYS A 52 -16.74 31.50 4.60
CA LYS A 52 -17.27 31.29 5.96
C LYS A 52 -18.79 31.24 6.01
N SER A 53 -19.48 32.04 5.20
CA SER A 53 -20.94 32.09 5.15
C SER A 53 -21.50 30.98 4.27
N HIS A 54 -21.22 31.00 2.97
CA HIS A 54 -21.88 30.15 1.98
C HIS A 54 -21.29 28.74 1.88
N TYR A 55 -19.97 28.60 1.92
CA TYR A 55 -19.35 27.28 1.74
C TYR A 55 -19.50 26.42 3.00
N ARG A 56 -19.59 27.07 4.17
CA ARG A 56 -19.84 26.43 5.48
C ARG A 56 -21.30 25.95 5.65
N HIS A 57 -22.25 26.48 4.88
CA HIS A 57 -23.69 26.20 5.05
C HIS A 57 -24.19 24.86 4.48
N LYS A 58 -23.38 24.06 3.77
CA LYS A 58 -23.74 22.67 3.43
C LYS A 58 -23.39 21.65 4.53
N GLY A 59 -23.22 22.10 5.77
CA GLY A 59 -23.12 21.24 6.95
C GLY A 59 -21.86 20.37 7.01
N ARG A 60 -20.91 20.53 6.08
CA ARG A 60 -19.60 19.88 6.17
C ARG A 60 -18.56 20.96 6.39
N PRO A 61 -17.93 21.04 7.58
CA PRO A 61 -16.82 21.96 7.77
C PRO A 61 -15.76 21.67 6.71
N TYR A 62 -15.06 22.71 6.24
CA TYR A 62 -13.81 22.52 5.52
C TYR A 62 -13.01 21.50 6.30
N SER A 63 -12.75 20.34 5.69
CA SER A 63 -11.93 19.35 6.39
C SER A 63 -10.55 19.99 6.50
N PRO A 64 -10.00 20.20 7.71
CA PRO A 64 -8.63 20.71 7.86
C PRO A 64 -7.59 19.80 7.18
N ALA A 65 -8.01 18.64 6.65
CA ALA A 65 -7.21 17.77 5.81
C ALA A 65 -7.06 18.24 4.34
N VAL A 66 -7.88 19.18 3.84
CA VAL A 66 -7.72 19.74 2.50
C VAL A 66 -6.43 20.59 2.50
N GLY A 67 -5.44 20.17 1.72
CA GLY A 67 -4.10 20.76 1.71
C GLY A 67 -3.13 20.19 2.75
N ARG A 68 -3.57 19.34 3.69
CA ARG A 68 -2.66 18.67 4.64
C ARG A 68 -1.73 17.73 3.87
N VAL A 69 -0.43 17.97 3.92
CA VAL A 69 0.59 17.07 3.35
C VAL A 69 0.50 15.70 4.03
N TRP A 70 0.73 14.62 3.28
CA TRP A 70 0.79 13.27 3.84
C TRP A 70 2.11 13.10 4.59
N LYS A 71 2.03 12.70 5.86
CA LYS A 71 3.23 12.38 6.64
C LYS A 71 3.62 10.92 6.41
N GLU A 72 4.90 10.60 6.60
CA GLU A 72 5.40 9.23 6.46
C GLU A 72 4.72 8.26 7.43
N GLU A 73 4.42 8.69 8.65
CA GLU A 73 3.71 7.84 9.63
C GLU A 73 2.29 7.51 9.18
N GLU A 74 1.61 8.44 8.48
CA GLU A 74 0.28 8.21 7.93
C GLU A 74 0.33 7.21 6.77
N ILE A 75 1.41 7.25 5.98
CA ILE A 75 1.63 6.33 4.87
C ILE A 75 1.91 4.93 5.42
N ALA A 76 2.71 4.80 6.48
CA ALA A 76 2.94 3.53 7.16
C ALA A 76 1.63 2.91 7.67
N ILE A 77 0.82 3.68 8.43
CA ILE A 77 -0.49 3.22 8.92
C ILE A 77 -1.41 2.82 7.77
N LEU A 78 -1.43 3.57 6.67
CA LEU A 78 -2.20 3.24 5.47
C LEU A 78 -1.78 1.89 4.88
N ARG A 79 -0.47 1.63 4.78
CA ARG A 79 0.08 0.37 4.27
C ARG A 79 -0.32 -0.80 5.16
N ASP A 80 -0.10 -0.68 6.48
CA ASP A 80 -0.36 -1.74 7.44
C ASP A 80 -1.84 -2.11 7.48
N MET A 81 -2.74 -1.11 7.52
CA MET A 81 -4.18 -1.37 7.53
C MET A 81 -4.67 -2.02 6.24
N LEU A 82 -4.12 -1.64 5.09
CA LEU A 82 -4.48 -2.26 3.81
C LEU A 82 -3.93 -3.68 3.66
N ALA A 83 -2.72 -3.94 4.17
CA ALA A 83 -2.15 -5.27 4.25
C ALA A 83 -3.01 -6.20 5.14
N ALA A 84 -3.52 -5.66 6.25
CA ALA A 84 -4.48 -6.34 7.12
C ALA A 84 -5.90 -6.48 6.51
N GLY A 85 -6.14 -5.98 5.29
CA GLY A 85 -7.45 -6.04 4.64
C GLY A 85 -8.51 -5.16 5.28
N SER A 86 -8.12 -4.15 6.07
CA SER A 86 -9.05 -3.23 6.72
C SER A 86 -9.92 -2.51 5.69
N PRO A 87 -11.23 -2.33 5.95
CA PRO A 87 -12.09 -1.62 5.02
C PRO A 87 -11.70 -0.15 4.93
N MET A 88 -11.87 0.45 3.74
CA MET A 88 -11.47 1.83 3.45
C MET A 88 -12.07 2.86 4.41
N ALA A 89 -13.27 2.59 4.95
CA ALA A 89 -13.95 3.45 5.91
C ALA A 89 -13.16 3.55 7.24
N ASP A 90 -12.61 2.43 7.71
CA ASP A 90 -11.84 2.38 8.96
C ASP A 90 -10.49 3.06 8.79
N VAL A 91 -9.86 2.87 7.62
CA VAL A 91 -8.63 3.61 7.25
C VAL A 91 -8.88 5.11 7.25
N ALA A 92 -10.01 5.56 6.68
CA ALA A 92 -10.42 6.95 6.67
C ALA A 92 -10.62 7.53 8.08
N ALA A 93 -11.31 6.78 8.94
CA ALA A 93 -11.51 7.15 10.33
C ALA A 93 -10.18 7.24 11.10
N LYS A 94 -9.31 6.23 10.97
CA LYS A 94 -8.01 6.17 11.64
C LYS A 94 -7.10 7.33 11.25
N LEU A 95 -7.00 7.64 9.97
CA LEU A 95 -6.13 8.70 9.45
C LEU A 95 -6.76 10.10 9.54
N LYS A 96 -8.03 10.19 9.97
CA LYS A 96 -8.83 11.42 9.96
C LYS A 96 -8.78 12.10 8.59
N ARG A 97 -8.95 11.32 7.52
CA ARG A 97 -8.89 11.72 6.11
C ARG A 97 -10.16 11.28 5.40
N SER A 98 -10.54 11.97 4.33
CA SER A 98 -11.69 11.53 3.53
C SER A 98 -11.34 10.28 2.70
N PRO A 99 -12.31 9.39 2.41
CA PRO A 99 -12.07 8.23 1.54
C PRO A 99 -11.55 8.62 0.15
N GLY A 100 -12.00 9.75 -0.40
CA GLY A 100 -11.51 10.29 -1.66
C GLY A 100 -10.02 10.66 -1.61
N SER A 101 -9.58 11.30 -0.53
CA SER A 101 -8.16 11.64 -0.32
C SER A 101 -7.28 10.40 -0.24
N ILE A 102 -7.74 9.36 0.45
CA ILE A 102 -7.04 8.07 0.54
C ILE A 102 -6.95 7.40 -0.83
N LYS A 103 -8.05 7.35 -1.61
CA LYS A 103 -8.04 6.79 -2.98
C LYS A 103 -7.02 7.50 -3.88
N VAL A 104 -6.97 8.84 -3.84
CA VAL A 104 -6.00 9.61 -4.62
C VAL A 104 -4.57 9.31 -4.19
N LYS A 105 -4.27 9.26 -2.89
CA LYS A 105 -2.92 8.93 -2.40
C LYS A 105 -2.54 7.49 -2.77
N LEU A 106 -3.46 6.54 -2.64
CA LEU A 106 -3.22 5.14 -3.02
C LEU A 106 -2.91 4.98 -4.49
N SER A 107 -3.62 5.69 -5.36
CA SER A 107 -3.33 5.69 -6.80
C SER A 107 -1.89 6.13 -7.06
N LYS A 108 -1.44 7.20 -6.41
CA LYS A 108 -0.06 7.69 -6.53
C LYS A 108 0.98 6.69 -6.00
N LEU A 109 0.75 6.10 -4.82
CA LEU A 109 1.65 5.12 -4.22
C LEU A 109 1.75 3.85 -5.09
N ARG A 110 0.64 3.41 -5.69
CA ARG A 110 0.63 2.29 -6.65
C ARG A 110 1.40 2.60 -7.92
N ALA A 111 1.20 3.79 -8.49
CA ALA A 111 1.96 4.23 -9.66
C ALA A 111 3.47 4.30 -9.38
N ALA A 112 3.85 4.58 -8.13
CA ALA A 112 5.25 4.54 -7.67
C ALA A 112 5.75 3.12 -7.32
N GLY A 113 4.89 2.10 -7.35
CA GLY A 113 5.24 0.72 -6.97
C GLY A 113 5.39 0.49 -5.46
N GLU A 114 4.98 1.44 -4.62
CA GLU A 114 5.15 1.35 -3.16
C GLU A 114 4.06 0.53 -2.46
N ILE A 115 2.93 0.27 -3.14
CA ILE A 115 1.80 -0.50 -2.60
C ILE A 115 1.26 -1.41 -3.70
N LEU A 116 1.05 -2.69 -3.38
CA LEU A 116 0.44 -3.66 -4.30
C LEU A 116 -1.09 -3.49 -4.38
N PRO A 117 -1.72 -3.81 -5.53
CA PRO A 117 -3.16 -3.95 -5.65
C PRO A 117 -3.75 -4.92 -4.62
N ALA A 118 -4.98 -4.66 -4.16
CA ALA A 118 -5.63 -5.49 -3.14
C ALA A 118 -5.81 -6.96 -3.58
N ALA A 119 -6.02 -7.20 -4.88
CA ALA A 119 -6.09 -8.55 -5.43
C ALA A 119 -4.75 -9.28 -5.29
N GLU A 120 -3.65 -8.60 -5.56
CA GLU A 120 -2.29 -9.14 -5.39
C GLU A 120 -1.97 -9.35 -3.92
N ALA A 121 -2.37 -8.44 -3.03
CA ALA A 121 -2.19 -8.60 -1.59
C ALA A 121 -2.97 -9.82 -1.05
N LYS A 122 -4.21 -10.04 -1.50
CA LYS A 122 -5.01 -11.20 -1.08
C LYS A 122 -4.44 -12.51 -1.62
N GLU A 123 -4.00 -12.52 -2.87
CA GLU A 123 -3.32 -13.67 -3.47
C GLU A 123 -1.99 -13.97 -2.77
N LEU A 124 -1.24 -12.93 -2.42
CA LEU A 124 -0.03 -13.06 -1.61
C LEU A 124 -0.37 -13.71 -0.27
N GLN A 125 -1.34 -13.16 0.47
CA GLN A 125 -1.78 -13.70 1.77
C GLN A 125 -2.16 -15.18 1.69
N ARG A 126 -2.94 -15.55 0.68
CA ARG A 126 -3.31 -16.95 0.42
C ARG A 126 -2.09 -17.85 0.21
N LYS A 127 -1.10 -17.37 -0.55
CA LYS A 127 0.17 -18.10 -0.74
C LYS A 127 0.94 -18.25 0.56
N LYS A 128 0.95 -17.23 1.43
CA LYS A 128 1.59 -17.30 2.77
C LYS A 128 0.98 -18.41 3.61
N THR A 129 -0.34 -18.46 3.68
CA THR A 129 -1.08 -19.48 4.43
C THR A 129 -0.78 -20.89 3.91
N LEU A 130 -0.79 -21.09 2.59
CA LEU A 130 -0.47 -22.40 1.99
C LEU A 130 0.97 -22.85 2.29
N VAL A 131 1.94 -21.93 2.33
CA VAL A 131 3.32 -22.25 2.70
C VAL A 131 3.41 -22.63 4.18
N ALA A 132 2.74 -21.89 5.07
CA ALA A 132 2.73 -22.21 6.50
C ALA A 132 2.13 -23.59 6.76
N GLU A 133 0.97 -23.90 6.17
CA GLU A 133 0.33 -25.21 6.26
C GLU A 133 1.24 -26.33 5.72
N ALA A 134 1.91 -26.10 4.59
CA ALA A 134 2.85 -27.06 4.04
C ALA A 134 4.06 -27.29 4.97
N MET A 135 4.55 -26.25 5.63
CA MET A 135 5.67 -26.36 6.57
C MET A 135 5.28 -27.11 7.85
N GLU A 136 4.05 -26.94 8.34
CA GLU A 136 3.52 -27.66 9.50
C GLU A 136 3.38 -29.17 9.21
N VAL A 137 2.80 -29.54 8.05
CA VAL A 137 2.70 -30.94 7.62
C VAL A 137 4.09 -31.58 7.50
N LEU A 138 5.07 -30.85 6.98
CA LEU A 138 6.45 -31.35 6.88
C LEU A 138 7.10 -31.55 8.25
N ALA A 139 6.75 -30.74 9.25
CA ALA A 139 7.27 -30.89 10.60
C ALA A 139 6.66 -32.11 11.32
N GLU A 140 5.38 -32.41 11.08
CA GLU A 140 4.66 -33.53 11.71
C GLU A 140 4.94 -34.88 11.06
N GLU A 141 5.01 -34.95 9.72
CA GLU A 141 5.15 -36.21 8.98
C GLU A 141 6.61 -36.60 8.68
N ALA A 142 7.58 -35.77 9.05
CA ALA A 142 8.98 -36.12 8.87
C ALA A 142 9.37 -37.23 9.85
N PRO A 143 9.74 -38.44 9.39
CA PRO A 143 10.31 -39.45 10.29
C PRO A 143 11.57 -38.88 10.95
N GLU A 144 11.84 -39.24 12.22
CA GLU A 144 13.05 -38.80 12.95
C GLU A 144 14.32 -39.03 12.12
N GLU A 145 14.38 -40.13 11.38
CA GLU A 145 15.45 -40.50 10.45
C GLU A 145 15.67 -39.48 9.32
N ALA A 146 14.63 -38.75 8.90
CA ALA A 146 14.75 -37.70 7.89
C ALA A 146 15.44 -36.44 8.44
N GLN A 147 15.35 -36.17 9.75
CA GLN A 147 16.06 -35.04 10.38
C GLN A 147 17.58 -35.27 10.35
N ASP A 148 18.04 -36.49 10.66
CA ASP A 148 19.46 -36.87 10.55
C ASP A 148 19.93 -36.94 9.09
N TRP A 149 19.09 -37.43 8.18
CA TRP A 149 19.39 -37.53 6.75
C TRP A 149 19.68 -36.17 6.08
N TYR A 150 19.01 -35.11 6.52
CA TYR A 150 19.29 -33.74 6.05
C TYR A 150 20.63 -33.20 6.56
N GLN A 151 21.07 -33.61 7.75
CA GLN A 151 22.36 -33.20 8.30
C GLN A 151 23.54 -33.95 7.66
N GLU A 152 23.41 -35.26 7.42
CA GLU A 152 24.50 -36.10 6.90
C GLU A 152 24.89 -35.82 5.44
N ARG A 153 23.97 -35.34 4.60
CA ARG A 153 24.22 -35.06 3.17
C ARG A 153 24.65 -33.63 2.86
N ARG A 154 25.08 -32.87 3.87
CA ARG A 154 25.79 -31.58 3.73
C ARG A 154 27.21 -31.70 3.14
N THR A 155 27.57 -32.83 2.54
CA THR A 155 28.84 -32.96 1.82
C THR A 155 28.70 -32.38 0.42
N ALA A 156 29.27 -31.19 0.24
CA ALA A 156 29.37 -30.50 -1.04
C ALA A 156 29.87 -31.46 -2.14
N THR A 157 29.20 -31.46 -3.29
CA THR A 157 29.75 -32.11 -4.48
C THR A 157 31.08 -31.45 -4.84
N LYS A 158 32.01 -32.17 -5.48
CA LYS A 158 33.32 -31.64 -5.93
C LYS A 158 33.21 -30.40 -6.84
N GLU A 159 32.01 -30.09 -7.34
CA GLU A 159 31.71 -29.00 -8.28
C GLU A 159 31.06 -27.78 -7.61
N GLY A 160 30.88 -27.77 -6.28
CA GLY A 160 30.26 -26.66 -5.56
C GLY A 160 28.76 -26.46 -5.83
N ARG A 161 28.12 -27.37 -6.57
CA ARG A 161 26.67 -27.37 -6.79
C ARG A 161 25.98 -28.12 -5.66
N LEU A 162 25.19 -27.40 -4.87
CA LEU A 162 24.34 -27.98 -3.84
C LEU A 162 23.17 -28.72 -4.51
N ARG A 163 23.17 -30.06 -4.38
CA ARG A 163 22.00 -30.88 -4.69
C ARG A 163 21.17 -30.98 -3.42
N LEU A 164 19.97 -30.40 -3.47
CA LEU A 164 18.93 -30.69 -2.50
C LEU A 164 18.51 -32.15 -2.69
N HIS A 165 19.06 -33.03 -1.87
CA HIS A 165 18.48 -34.33 -1.67
C HIS A 165 17.25 -34.10 -0.79
N LEU A 166 16.06 -34.33 -1.34
CA LEU A 166 14.82 -34.37 -0.60
C LEU A 166 14.51 -35.83 -0.29
N HIS A 167 14.08 -36.12 0.92
CA HIS A 167 13.68 -37.48 1.27
C HIS A 167 12.55 -37.93 0.33
N PRO A 168 12.56 -39.16 -0.23
CA PRO A 168 11.55 -39.59 -1.19
C PRO A 168 10.10 -39.46 -0.70
N ALA A 169 9.87 -39.60 0.61
CA ALA A 169 8.55 -39.40 1.21
C ALA A 169 8.08 -37.92 1.23
N VAL A 170 9.03 -36.99 1.21
CA VAL A 170 8.79 -35.54 1.30
C VAL A 170 8.58 -34.90 -0.09
N VAL A 171 9.15 -35.52 -1.15
CA VAL A 171 9.02 -35.03 -2.54
C VAL A 171 7.56 -34.90 -3.01
N PRO A 172 6.65 -35.87 -2.80
CA PRO A 172 5.25 -35.73 -3.20
C PRO A 172 4.52 -34.60 -2.46
N ILE A 173 4.83 -34.41 -1.17
CA ILE A 173 4.22 -33.40 -0.31
C ILE A 173 4.60 -32.00 -0.81
N LEU A 174 5.90 -31.75 -0.95
CA LEU A 174 6.41 -30.50 -1.50
C LEU A 174 6.00 -30.27 -2.96
N GLY A 175 5.89 -31.34 -3.75
CA GLY A 175 5.42 -31.28 -5.12
C GLY A 175 3.98 -30.75 -5.21
N ARG A 176 3.08 -31.25 -4.35
CA ARG A 176 1.70 -30.75 -4.25
C ARG A 176 1.67 -29.29 -3.81
N ALA A 177 2.49 -28.91 -2.82
CA ALA A 177 2.59 -27.52 -2.36
C ALA A 177 3.09 -26.58 -3.46
N ALA A 178 4.15 -26.97 -4.18
CA ALA A 178 4.69 -26.22 -5.32
C ALA A 178 3.66 -26.06 -6.45
N GLN A 179 2.93 -27.14 -6.76
CA GLN A 179 1.86 -27.13 -7.76
C GLN A 179 0.70 -26.20 -7.34
N ALA A 180 0.28 -26.26 -6.07
CA ALA A 180 -0.74 -25.36 -5.52
C ALA A 180 -0.30 -23.88 -5.57
N ALA A 181 0.99 -23.61 -5.39
CA ALA A 181 1.59 -22.29 -5.53
C ALA A 181 1.85 -21.85 -6.99
N GLY A 182 1.60 -22.72 -7.97
CA GLY A 182 1.80 -22.45 -9.39
C GLY A 182 3.28 -22.24 -9.78
N VAL A 183 4.21 -22.88 -9.07
CA VAL A 183 5.64 -22.76 -9.32
C VAL A 183 6.31 -24.13 -9.40
N SER A 184 7.53 -24.17 -9.97
CA SER A 184 8.33 -25.41 -9.93
C SER A 184 8.75 -25.74 -8.49
N LEU A 185 8.95 -27.02 -8.20
CA LEU A 185 9.45 -27.49 -6.90
C LEU A 185 10.79 -26.84 -6.54
N ALA A 186 11.69 -26.68 -7.51
CA ALA A 186 12.96 -25.98 -7.30
C ALA A 186 12.75 -24.52 -6.87
N THR A 187 11.89 -23.78 -7.58
CA THR A 187 11.54 -22.39 -7.22
C THR A 187 10.87 -22.30 -5.87
N PHE A 188 9.99 -23.26 -5.54
CA PHE A 188 9.33 -23.34 -4.24
C PHE A 188 10.34 -23.50 -3.10
N LEU A 189 11.31 -24.42 -3.26
CA LEU A 189 12.36 -24.67 -2.28
C LEU A 189 13.32 -23.50 -2.12
N THR A 190 13.66 -22.81 -3.21
CA THR A 190 14.44 -21.58 -3.15
C THR A 190 13.71 -20.47 -2.39
N ARG A 191 12.41 -20.30 -2.63
CA ARG A 191 11.59 -19.30 -1.92
C ARG A 191 11.37 -19.63 -0.45
N ALA A 192 11.30 -20.90 -0.10
CA ALA A 192 11.17 -21.36 1.28
C ALA A 192 12.50 -21.31 2.07
N GLY A 193 13.60 -20.83 1.49
CA GLY A 193 14.92 -20.86 2.11
C GLY A 193 15.50 -22.28 2.27
N LEU A 194 14.82 -23.29 1.73
CA LEU A 194 15.23 -24.70 1.78
C LEU A 194 16.26 -25.03 0.71
N ALA A 195 16.40 -24.23 -0.35
CA ALA A 195 17.55 -24.30 -1.25
C ALA A 195 18.78 -23.75 -0.54
N ALA A 196 19.44 -24.66 0.17
CA ALA A 196 20.72 -24.49 0.84
C ALA A 196 21.65 -23.54 0.06
N ALA A 197 21.88 -22.38 0.66
CA ALA A 197 23.11 -21.63 0.45
C ALA A 197 24.04 -21.95 1.63
N ALA A 198 25.32 -22.18 1.35
CA ALA A 198 26.35 -22.36 2.37
C ALA A 198 26.65 -21.06 3.18
N ASP A 199 25.89 -20.01 2.92
CA ASP A 199 26.04 -18.69 3.49
C ASP A 199 24.91 -18.44 4.50
N PRO A 200 25.22 -18.36 5.82
CA PRO A 200 24.27 -18.00 6.85
C PRO A 200 23.50 -16.70 6.56
N GLU A 201 24.10 -15.73 5.85
CA GLU A 201 23.41 -14.50 5.46
C GLU A 201 22.38 -14.71 4.35
N VAL A 202 22.53 -15.74 3.51
CA VAL A 202 21.57 -16.07 2.45
C VAL A 202 20.41 -16.87 3.02
N LEU A 203 20.67 -17.76 3.99
CA LEU A 203 19.62 -18.42 4.77
C LEU A 203 18.84 -17.41 5.62
N GLU A 204 19.52 -16.46 6.26
CA GLU A 204 18.84 -15.40 7.01
C GLU A 204 18.10 -14.46 6.05
N ARG A 205 18.63 -14.15 4.86
CA ARG A 205 17.86 -13.42 3.83
C ARG A 205 16.65 -14.20 3.34
N GLY A 206 16.77 -15.51 3.14
CA GLY A 206 15.67 -16.39 2.76
C GLY A 206 14.61 -16.49 3.85
N ARG A 207 15.04 -16.55 5.13
CA ARG A 207 14.17 -16.50 6.31
C ARG A 207 13.47 -15.14 6.43
N ILE A 208 14.19 -14.04 6.25
CA ILE A 208 13.65 -12.68 6.23
C ILE A 208 12.70 -12.48 5.04
N GLU A 209 13.01 -13.01 3.85
CA GLU A 209 12.11 -13.00 2.69
C GLU A 209 10.86 -13.84 2.95
N ALA A 210 11.00 -15.03 3.53
CA ALA A 210 9.88 -15.87 3.94
C ALA A 210 9.03 -15.22 5.05
N GLU A 211 9.65 -14.51 5.99
CA GLU A 211 8.98 -13.75 7.06
C GLU A 211 8.28 -12.50 6.50
N LYS A 212 8.87 -11.80 5.52
CA LYS A 212 8.18 -10.72 4.76
C LYS A 212 7.01 -11.28 3.94
N LEU A 213 7.15 -12.53 3.51
CA LEU A 213 6.12 -13.33 2.86
C LEU A 213 5.26 -14.10 3.87
N SER A 214 5.31 -13.83 5.18
CA SER A 214 4.36 -14.27 6.23
C SER A 214 3.56 -13.09 6.78
#